data_AF-A0AAW9KUM2-F1
#
_entry.id   AF-A0AAW9KUM2-F1
#
_cell.length_a   1.000
_cell.length_b   1.000
_cell.length_c   1.000
_cell.angle_alpha   90.00
_cell.angle_beta   90.00
_cell.angle_gamma   90.00
#
_symmetry.space_group_name_H-M   'P 1'
#
loop_
_entity.id
_entity.type
_entity.pdbx_description
1 polymer ?
#
loop_
_entity_poly.entity_id
_entity_poly.type
_entity_poly.pdbx_seq_one_letter_code
_entity_poly.pdbx_strand_id
1 'polypeptide(L)'
;MVGKVPPADLRDVVFERLGAESDAVVQGPAYGEDAAALSLGDQLLVVSTDPISLAAAHVGTLGVHVACNDVAASGATLSGSPWSSSSPTTSRNCSTP
;
A
#
# COMPACT_ATOMS: atom_id res chain seq x y z
N MET A 1 -4.85 -12.64 -19.22
CA MET A 1 -3.76 -11.65 -19.36
C MET A 1 -2.47 -12.35 -19.00
N VAL A 2 -1.47 -12.36 -19.88
CA VAL A 2 -0.16 -12.93 -19.55
C VAL A 2 0.52 -11.98 -18.56
N GLY A 3 0.84 -12.47 -17.36
CA GLY A 3 1.62 -11.72 -16.35
C GLY A 3 0.96 -11.48 -15.00
N LYS A 4 -0.38 -11.60 -14.87
CA LYS A 4 -1.07 -11.53 -13.57
C LYS A 4 -1.47 -12.94 -13.11
N VAL A 5 -1.25 -13.23 -11.84
CA VAL A 5 -1.64 -14.50 -11.21
C VAL A 5 -3.18 -14.56 -11.15
N PRO A 6 -3.82 -15.68 -11.54
CA PRO A 6 -5.25 -15.86 -11.39
C PRO A 6 -5.73 -15.68 -9.94
N PRO A 7 -6.92 -15.09 -9.70
CA PRO A 7 -7.44 -14.91 -8.34
C PRO A 7 -7.59 -16.22 -7.56
N ALA A 8 -7.95 -17.31 -8.23
CA ALA A 8 -8.04 -18.64 -7.62
C ALA A 8 -6.69 -19.11 -7.08
N ASP A 9 -5.63 -18.98 -7.89
CA ASP A 9 -4.28 -19.37 -7.49
C ASP A 9 -3.75 -18.49 -6.34
N LEU A 10 -4.05 -17.18 -6.35
CA LEU A 10 -3.71 -16.27 -5.24
C LEU A 10 -4.38 -16.70 -3.93
N ARG A 11 -5.65 -17.10 -3.99
CA ARG A 11 -6.38 -17.60 -2.82
C ARG A 11 -5.70 -18.85 -2.24
N ASP A 12 -5.53 -19.86 -3.08
CA ASP A 12 -5.08 -21.20 -2.65
C ASP A 12 -3.61 -21.21 -2.19
N VAL A 13 -2.78 -20.32 -2.74
CA VAL A 13 -1.34 -20.29 -2.43
C VAL A 13 -0.99 -19.27 -1.36
N VAL A 14 -1.65 -18.11 -1.32
CA VAL A 14 -1.28 -16.98 -0.45
C VAL A 14 -2.33 -16.73 0.63
N PHE A 15 -3.59 -16.47 0.27
CA PHE A 15 -4.59 -16.00 1.24
C PHE A 15 -5.01 -17.07 2.26
N GLU A 16 -4.78 -18.35 1.99
CA GLU A 16 -4.96 -19.42 2.98
C GLU A 16 -3.78 -19.58 3.96
N ARG A 17 -2.70 -18.79 3.81
CA ARG A 17 -1.46 -18.90 4.61
C ARG A 17 -1.01 -17.61 5.30
N LEU A 18 -1.96 -16.76 5.68
CA LEU A 18 -1.70 -15.43 6.24
C LEU A 18 -1.23 -15.43 7.71
N GLY A 19 -1.12 -16.59 8.34
CA GLY A 19 -0.70 -16.72 9.73
C GLY A 19 -1.87 -16.60 10.71
N ALA A 20 -1.63 -15.96 11.86
CA ALA A 20 -2.64 -15.80 12.90
C ALA A 20 -3.59 -14.63 12.60
N GLU A 21 -4.88 -14.85 12.83
CA GLU A 21 -5.88 -13.79 12.77
C GLU A 21 -5.66 -12.77 13.90
N SER A 22 -6.00 -11.50 13.62
CA SER A 22 -5.88 -10.40 14.56
C SER A 22 -7.00 -9.41 14.34
N ASP A 23 -7.76 -9.11 15.40
CA ASP A 23 -8.85 -8.13 15.38
C ASP A 23 -8.37 -6.70 15.06
N ALA A 24 -7.07 -6.45 15.18
CA ALA A 24 -6.48 -5.19 14.76
C ALA A 24 -6.48 -5.02 13.24
N VAL A 25 -6.57 -6.11 12.45
CA VAL A 25 -6.58 -6.03 10.99
C VAL A 25 -7.98 -5.64 10.53
N VAL A 26 -8.13 -4.38 10.09
CA VAL A 26 -9.39 -3.86 9.54
C VAL A 26 -9.49 -4.19 8.05
N GLN A 27 -8.39 -4.04 7.32
CA GLN A 27 -8.26 -4.45 5.92
C GLN A 27 -6.98 -5.27 5.76
N GLY A 28 -7.15 -6.55 5.44
CA GLY A 28 -6.06 -7.48 5.16
C GLY A 28 -5.78 -7.64 3.65
N PRO A 29 -4.88 -8.56 3.28
CA PRO A 29 -4.58 -8.82 1.89
C PRO A 29 -5.79 -9.43 1.18
N ALA A 30 -6.19 -8.81 0.07
CA ALA A 30 -7.27 -9.28 -0.78
C ALA A 30 -6.96 -8.97 -2.25
N TYR A 31 -7.76 -9.54 -3.16
CA TYR A 31 -7.54 -9.34 -4.58
C TYR A 31 -7.82 -7.87 -4.97
N GLY A 32 -6.79 -7.19 -5.47
CA GLY A 32 -6.86 -5.77 -5.87
C GLY A 32 -6.60 -4.78 -4.74
N GLU A 33 -6.19 -5.25 -3.57
CA GLU A 33 -5.76 -4.41 -2.45
C GLU A 33 -4.23 -4.27 -2.45
N ASP A 34 -3.75 -3.03 -2.45
CA ASP A 34 -2.32 -2.69 -2.52
C ASP A 34 -1.78 -2.18 -1.15
N ALA A 35 -2.62 -2.14 -0.11
CA ALA A 35 -2.24 -1.78 1.25
C ALA A 35 -3.10 -2.50 2.30
N ALA A 36 -2.56 -2.65 3.53
CA ALA A 36 -3.28 -3.16 4.69
C ALA A 36 -3.61 -2.02 5.67
N ALA A 37 -4.75 -2.10 6.35
CA ALA A 37 -5.15 -1.15 7.38
C ALA A 37 -5.31 -1.83 8.74
N LEU A 38 -4.66 -1.27 9.76
CA LEU A 38 -4.65 -1.75 11.13
C LEU A 38 -5.30 -0.72 12.06
N SER A 39 -6.18 -1.15 12.95
CA SER A 39 -6.72 -0.32 14.03
C SER A 39 -5.71 -0.21 15.17
N LEU A 40 -5.40 1.03 15.55
CA LEU A 40 -4.62 1.38 16.74
C LEU A 40 -5.50 2.06 17.79
N GLY A 41 -6.81 1.77 17.80
CA GLY A 41 -7.80 2.42 18.66
C GLY A 41 -8.48 3.58 17.93
N ASP A 42 -8.06 4.81 18.22
CA ASP A 42 -8.63 6.04 17.62
C ASP A 42 -8.05 6.37 16.24
N GLN A 43 -7.08 5.59 15.77
CA GLN A 43 -6.38 5.80 14.51
C GLN A 43 -6.31 4.52 13.66
N LEU A 44 -6.16 4.69 12.35
CA LEU A 44 -5.82 3.64 11.41
C LEU A 44 -4.38 3.81 10.94
N LEU A 45 -3.59 2.75 11.06
CA LEU A 45 -2.27 2.64 10.43
C LEU A 45 -2.43 1.92 9.10
N VAL A 46 -2.10 2.60 8.01
CA VAL A 46 -2.04 1.98 6.68
C VAL A 46 -0.59 1.66 6.33
N VAL A 47 -0.37 0.43 5.88
CA VAL A 47 0.95 -0.10 5.53
C VAL A 47 0.89 -0.70 4.14
N SER A 48 1.85 -0.35 3.28
CA SER A 48 2.07 -0.99 1.98
C SER A 48 3.54 -1.41 1.86
N THR A 49 3.81 -2.39 0.99
CA THR A 49 5.17 -2.87 0.71
C THR A 49 5.31 -3.34 -0.74
N ASP A 50 6.23 -2.72 -1.48
CA ASP A 50 6.48 -3.04 -2.88
C ASP A 50 7.96 -3.41 -3.13
N PRO A 51 8.24 -4.66 -3.53
CA PRO A 51 9.58 -5.02 -3.97
C PRO A 51 9.85 -4.45 -5.37
N ILE A 52 10.71 -3.44 -5.47
CA ILE A 52 11.19 -2.95 -6.76
C ILE A 52 12.43 -3.76 -7.21
N SER A 53 12.28 -4.50 -8.30
CA SER A 53 13.40 -5.15 -8.99
C SER A 53 13.88 -4.28 -10.16
N LEU A 54 15.18 -4.36 -10.50
CA LEU A 54 15.82 -3.70 -11.67
C LEU A 54 15.99 -2.16 -11.59
N ALA A 55 15.64 -1.52 -10.47
CA ALA A 55 15.87 -0.08 -10.24
C ALA A 55 17.20 0.22 -9.52
N ALA A 56 18.26 -0.55 -9.76
CA ALA A 56 19.48 -0.50 -8.94
C ALA A 56 20.08 0.90 -8.77
N ALA A 57 20.07 1.73 -9.82
CA ALA A 57 20.60 3.09 -9.77
C ALA A 57 19.70 4.10 -9.03
N HIS A 58 18.42 3.79 -8.83
CA HIS A 58 17.40 4.72 -8.32
C HIS A 58 16.49 4.11 -7.26
N VAL A 59 16.88 2.99 -6.65
CA VAL A 59 16.06 2.21 -5.71
C VAL A 59 15.62 3.05 -4.51
N GLY A 60 16.47 3.97 -4.05
CA GLY A 60 16.15 4.88 -2.94
C GLY A 60 15.04 5.87 -3.27
N THR A 61 15.01 6.43 -4.48
CA THR A 61 14.00 7.44 -4.86
C THR A 61 12.72 6.77 -5.36
N LEU A 62 12.85 5.78 -6.24
CA LEU A 62 11.69 5.07 -6.80
C LEU A 62 10.97 4.23 -5.75
N GLY A 63 11.71 3.59 -4.83
CA GLY A 63 11.14 2.81 -3.73
C GLY A 63 10.21 3.65 -2.85
N VAL A 64 10.65 4.85 -2.50
CA VAL A 64 9.85 5.78 -1.70
C VAL A 64 8.60 6.22 -2.44
N HIS A 65 8.71 6.65 -3.70
CA HIS A 65 7.54 7.12 -4.44
C HIS A 65 6.49 6.02 -4.69
N VAL A 66 6.92 4.80 -4.99
CA VAL A 66 6.01 3.66 -5.19
C VAL A 66 5.27 3.34 -3.90
N ALA A 67 5.99 3.14 -2.79
CA ALA A 67 5.35 2.84 -1.50
C ALA A 67 4.43 3.98 -1.01
N CYS A 68 4.81 5.24 -1.22
CA CYS A 68 3.98 6.39 -0.86
C CYS A 68 2.71 6.48 -1.71
N ASN A 69 2.76 6.09 -2.99
CA ASN A 69 1.61 6.12 -3.88
C ASN A 69 0.51 5.16 -3.41
N ASP A 70 0.90 3.96 -2.96
CA ASP A 70 -0.06 2.94 -2.52
C ASP A 70 -0.75 3.33 -1.22
N VAL A 71 0.00 3.95 -0.29
CA VAL A 71 -0.59 4.56 0.91
C VAL A 71 -1.55 5.70 0.52
N ALA A 72 -1.17 6.57 -0.42
CA ALA A 72 -2.04 7.67 -0.83
C ALA A 72 -3.32 7.18 -1.55
N ALA A 73 -3.22 6.12 -2.35
CA ALA A 73 -4.36 5.52 -3.07
C ALA A 73 -5.40 4.92 -2.12
N SER A 74 -4.99 4.45 -0.93
CA SER A 74 -5.89 3.97 0.12
C SER A 74 -6.70 5.08 0.83
N GLY A 75 -6.38 6.35 0.56
CA GLY A 75 -6.97 7.50 1.25
C GLY A 75 -6.29 7.84 2.59
N ALA A 76 -5.20 7.15 2.94
CA ALA A 76 -4.42 7.44 4.13
C ALA A 76 -3.47 8.63 3.94
N THR A 77 -3.28 9.39 5.02
CA THR A 77 -2.34 10.52 5.05
C THR A 77 -1.01 10.07 5.64
N LEU A 78 0.10 10.35 4.95
CA LEU A 78 1.45 10.11 5.46
C LEU A 78 1.68 10.97 6.72
N SER A 79 2.00 10.34 7.86
CA SER A 79 2.28 11.05 9.10
C SER A 79 3.66 11.74 9.03
N GLY A 80 3.74 12.88 8.34
CA GLY A 80 4.98 13.63 8.16
C GLY A 80 4.89 14.86 7.25
N SER A 81 3.83 15.02 6.45
CA SER A 81 3.63 16.22 5.62
C SER A 81 2.53 17.13 6.17
N PRO A 82 2.74 18.46 6.26
CA PRO A 82 1.66 19.39 6.56
C PRO A 82 0.91 19.68 5.26
N TRP A 83 -0.20 19.00 5.00
CA TRP A 83 -1.08 19.47 3.93
C TRP A 83 -2.55 19.35 4.31
N SER A 84 -3.18 20.52 4.34
CA SER A 84 -4.57 20.77 4.72
C SER A 84 -5.55 20.26 3.65
N SER A 85 -6.66 19.72 4.13
CA SER A 85 -7.74 19.09 3.38
C SER A 85 -8.41 20.00 2.33
N SER A 86 -8.60 19.49 1.11
CA SER A 86 -9.90 19.53 0.41
C SER A 86 -9.81 18.86 -0.98
N SER A 87 -10.66 17.84 -1.17
CA SER A 87 -11.11 17.28 -2.46
C SER A 87 -10.13 16.40 -3.28
N PRO A 88 -10.63 15.32 -3.93
CA PRO A 88 -9.81 14.31 -4.59
C PRO A 88 -9.27 14.88 -5.90
N THR A 89 -8.00 15.26 -5.91
CA THR A 89 -7.30 15.63 -7.14
C THR A 89 -6.19 14.64 -7.41
N THR A 90 -6.43 13.83 -8.44
CA THR A 90 -5.44 13.16 -9.27
C THR A 90 -4.10 13.89 -9.31
N SER A 91 -3.02 13.14 -9.05
CA SER A 91 -1.65 13.39 -9.50
C SER A 91 -1.17 14.84 -9.42
N ARG A 92 -0.50 15.21 -8.33
CA ARG A 92 0.48 16.30 -8.35
C ARG A 92 1.70 15.94 -7.51
N ASN A 93 2.74 15.55 -8.23
CA ASN A 93 4.17 15.64 -7.91
C ASN A 93 4.54 15.52 -6.42
N CYS A 94 5.10 14.36 -6.06
CA CYS A 94 6.15 14.31 -5.07
C CYS A 94 7.32 15.17 -5.56
N SER A 95 7.30 16.45 -5.19
CA SER A 95 8.46 17.32 -5.30
C SER A 95 9.44 16.91 -4.20
N THR A 96 10.53 16.27 -4.60
CA THR A 96 11.76 16.20 -3.80
C THR A 96 12.28 17.62 -3.54
N PRO A 97 13.12 17.84 -2.50
CA PRO A 97 14.05 18.96 -2.53
C PRO A 97 14.99 18.88 -3.75
#